data_AF-A0A291N809-F1
#
_entry.id   AF-A0A291N809-F1
#
_cell.length_a   1.000
_cell.length_b   1.000
_cell.length_c   1.000
_cell.angle_alpha   90.00
_cell.angle_beta   90.00
_cell.angle_gamma   90.00
#
_symmetry.space_group_name_H-M   'P 1'
#
loop_
_entity.id
_entity.type
_entity.pdbx_description
1 polymer ?
#
loop_
_entity_poly.entity_id
_entity_poly.type
_entity_poly.pdbx_seq_one_letter_code
_entity_poly.pdbx_strand_id
1 'polypeptide(L)' 'MPAHLLVTPARLPIVQRTEAGAMTGAQCHGSMTSIYDVAGQIRATLIELQAQARIANARAD' A
#
# COMPACT_ATOMS: atom_id res chain seq x y z
N MET A 1 -6.97 -14.15 -15.86
CA MET A 1 -7.15 -13.06 -14.88
C MET A 1 -8.62 -12.62 -14.95
N PRO A 2 -9.41 -12.77 -13.89
CA PRO A 2 -10.80 -12.32 -13.86
C PRO A 2 -10.91 -10.82 -14.18
N ALA A 3 -11.86 -10.43 -15.03
CA ALA A 3 -11.99 -9.05 -15.52
C ALA A 3 -12.24 -8.02 -14.38
N HIS A 4 -12.89 -8.44 -13.29
CA HIS A 4 -13.16 -7.59 -12.12
C HIS A 4 -11.91 -7.31 -11.27
N LEU A 5 -10.79 -8.01 -11.51
CA LEU A 5 -9.50 -7.75 -10.84
C LEU A 5 -8.62 -6.76 -11.62
N LEU A 6 -9.03 -6.36 -12.83
CA LEU A 6 -8.34 -5.36 -13.64
C LEU A 6 -8.79 -3.95 -13.25
N VAL A 7 -8.61 -3.60 -11.97
CA VAL A 7 -8.81 -2.22 -11.51
C VAL A 7 -7.59 -1.38 -11.87
N THR A 8 -7.80 -0.12 -12.25
CA THR A 8 -6.69 0.82 -12.45
C THR A 8 -5.89 0.93 -11.15
N PRO A 9 -4.58 0.65 -11.15
CA PRO A 9 -3.78 0.70 -9.94
C PRO A 9 -3.78 2.13 -9.37
N ALA A 10 -3.77 2.22 -8.04
CA ALA A 10 -3.66 3.50 -7.37
C ALA A 10 -2.39 4.24 -7.82
N ARG A 11 -2.51 5.56 -8.01
CA ARG A 11 -1.35 6.39 -8.38
C ARG A 11 -0.31 6.34 -7.26
N LEU A 12 0.94 6.07 -7.63
CA LEU A 12 2.04 6.04 -6.67
C LEU A 12 2.25 7.43 -6.03
N PRO A 13 2.65 7.48 -4.75
CA PRO A 13 3.05 8.71 -4.09
C PRO A 13 4.20 9.41 -4.83
N ILE A 14 4.22 10.74 -4.76
CA ILE A 14 5.32 11.53 -5.32
C ILE A 14 6.57 11.28 -4.46
N VAL A 15 7.66 10.86 -5.11
CA VAL A 15 8.95 10.64 -4.45
C VAL A 15 9.51 11.99 -3.96
N GLN A 16 9.89 12.07 -2.68
CA GLN A 16 10.53 13.27 -2.15
C GLN A 16 11.90 13.48 -2.80
N ARG A 17 12.14 14.71 -3.28
CA ARG A 17 13.42 15.16 -3.85
C ARG A 17 14.09 16.14 -2.90
N THR A 18 15.41 16.26 -2.99
CA THR A 18 16.14 17.30 -2.24
C THR A 18 15.77 18.69 -2.78
N GLU A 19 16.18 19.75 -2.08
CA GLU A 19 16.02 21.13 -2.56
C GLU A 19 16.63 21.37 -3.94
N ALA A 20 17.76 20.72 -4.23
CA ALA A 20 18.40 20.72 -5.55
C ALA A 20 17.71 19.82 -6.61
N GLY A 21 16.57 19.20 -6.30
CA GLY A 21 15.85 18.29 -7.19
C GLY A 21 16.45 16.88 -7.34
N ALA A 22 17.52 16.56 -6.61
CA ALA A 22 18.20 15.27 -6.69
C ALA A 22 17.49 14.16 -5.87
N MET A 23 17.62 12.92 -6.32
CA MET A 23 17.17 11.72 -5.62
C MET A 23 18.41 10.95 -5.13
N THR A 24 18.77 11.13 -3.86
CA THR A 24 20.02 10.62 -3.29
C THR A 24 19.83 9.37 -2.43
N GLY A 25 18.58 8.89 -2.29
CA GLY A 25 18.24 7.78 -1.40
C GLY A 25 18.17 8.15 0.08
N ALA A 26 18.72 9.32 0.47
CA ALA A 26 18.64 9.84 1.82
C ALA A 26 17.19 10.08 2.28
N GLN A 27 16.28 10.39 1.35
CA GLN A 27 14.85 10.51 1.64
C GLN A 27 14.19 9.17 2.02
N CYS A 28 14.78 8.04 1.59
CA CYS A 28 14.31 6.70 1.97
C CYS A 28 14.70 6.33 3.41
N HIS A 29 15.63 7.05 4.04
CA HIS A 29 15.93 6.92 5.47
C HIS A 29 14.95 7.70 6.36
N GLY A 30 13.87 8.24 5.77
CA GLY A 30 12.82 8.98 6.46
C GLY A 30 12.32 8.27 7.71
N SER A 31 12.33 9.04 8.81
CA SER A 31 11.79 8.79 10.16
C SER A 31 11.17 7.40 10.38
N MET A 32 11.68 6.66 11.37
CA MET A 32 11.08 5.41 11.86
C MET A 32 9.55 5.48 11.99
N THR A 33 9.00 6.63 12.39
CA THR A 33 7.56 6.88 12.45
C THR A 33 6.88 6.66 11.10
N SER A 34 7.43 7.19 10.01
CA SER A 34 6.88 7.03 8.66
C SER A 34 6.89 5.58 8.20
N ILE A 35 7.88 4.78 8.63
CA ILE A 35 7.94 3.34 8.35
C ILE A 35 6.85 2.60 9.13
N TYR A 36 6.66 2.92 10.41
CA TYR A 36 5.60 2.33 11.22
C TYR A 36 4.20 2.71 10.74
N ASP A 37 4.00 3.94 10.26
CA ASP A 37 2.73 4.38 9.68
C ASP A 37 2.39 3.57 8.43
N VAL A 38 3.33 3.43 7.49
CA VAL A 38 3.15 2.61 6.28
C VAL A 38 2.90 1.15 6.64
N ALA A 39 3.67 0.59 7.58
CA ALA A 39 3.47 -0.79 8.04
C ALA A 39 2.08 -0.99 8.69
N GLY A 40 1.61 -0.01 9.47
CA GLY A 40 0.27 0.00 10.04
C GLY A 40 -0.83 0.01 8.99
N GLN A 41 -0.69 0.85 7.95
CA GLN A 41 -1.62 0.92 6.82
C GLN A 41 -1.68 -0.40 6.02
N ILE A 42 -0.52 -1.02 5.76
CA ILE A 42 -0.45 -2.34 5.11
C ILE A 42 -1.20 -3.38 5.95
N ARG A 43 -0.94 -3.42 7.27
CA ARG A 43 -1.62 -4.35 8.18
C ARG A 43 -3.14 -4.15 8.17
N ALA A 44 -3.61 -2.90 8.24
CA ALA A 44 -5.04 -2.60 8.21
C ALA A 44 -5.70 -3.10 6.91
N THR A 45 -5.07 -2.83 5.77
CA THR A 45 -5.55 -3.27 4.46
C THR A 45 -5.65 -4.79 4.36
N LEU A 46 -4.66 -5.51 4.88
CA LEU A 46 -4.65 -6.98 4.86
C LEU A 46 -5.74 -7.58 5.76
N ILE A 47 -6.02 -6.99 6.92
CA ILE A 47 -7.12 -7.43 7.80
C ILE A 47 -8.47 -7.29 7.08
N GLU A 48 -8.69 -6.16 6.41
CA GLU A 48 -9.92 -5.91 5.67
C GLU A 48 -10.07 -6.87 4.49
N LEU A 49 -9.00 -7.09 3.73
CA LEU A 49 -9.00 -8.07 2.64
C LEU A 49 -9.29 -9.49 3.15
N GLN A 50 -8.71 -9.89 4.28
CA GLN A 50 -8.99 -11.20 4.89
C GLN A 50 -10.46 -11.32 5.32
N ALA A 51 -11.07 -10.25 5.83
CA ALA A 51 -12.49 -10.25 6.17
C ALA A 51 -13.36 -10.42 4.92
N GLN A 52 -13.06 -9.70 3.84
CA GLN A 52 -13.76 -9.83 2.55
C GLN A 52 -13.61 -11.24 1.96
N ALA A 53 -12.40 -11.82 2.00
CA ALA A 53 -12.13 -13.16 1.52
C ALA A 53 -12.93 -14.24 2.29
N ARG A 54 -13.04 -14.12 3.62
CA ARG A 54 -13.87 -15.03 4.43
C ARG A 54 -15.35 -14.97 4.04
N ILE A 55 -15.88 -13.77 3.83
CA ILE A 55 -17.28 -13.58 3.40
C ILE A 55 -17.49 -14.17 2.00
N ALA A 56 -16.56 -13.95 1.08
CA ALA A 56 -16.64 -14.48 -0.29
C ALA A 56 -16.61 -16.02 -0.29
N ASN A 57 -15.73 -16.63 0.49
CA ASN A 57 -15.65 -18.09 0.61
C ASN A 57 -16.91 -18.70 1.25
N ALA A 58 -17.46 -18.08 2.30
CA ALA A 58 -18.68 -18.55 2.95
C ALA A 58 -19.95 -18.46 2.07
N ARG A 59 -19.91 -17.72 0.95
CA ARG A 59 -20.99 -17.63 -0.04
C ARG A 59 -20.82 -18.62 -1.20
N ALA A 60 -19.65 -19.24 -1.31
CA ALA A 60 -19.33 -20.20 -2.36
C ALA A 60 -19.60 -21.66 -1.95
N ASP A 61 -19.79 -21.90 -0.65
CA ASP A 61 -20.34 -23.14 -0.06
C ASP A 61 -21.87 -23.10 0.00
#